data_AF-A0A6C0FT78-F1
#
_entry.id   AF-A0A6C0FT78-F1
#
_cell.length_a   1.000
_cell.length_b   1.000
_cell.length_c   1.000
_cell.angle_alpha   90.00
_cell.angle_beta   90.00
_cell.angle_gamma   90.00
#
_symmetry.space_group_name_H-M   'P 1'
#
loop_
_entity.id
_entity.type
_entity.pdbx_description
1 polymer ?
#
loop_
_entity_poly.entity_id
_entity_poly.type
_entity_poly.pdbx_seq_one_letter_code
_entity_poly.pdbx_strand_id
1 'polypeptide(L)' 'MDLASIYQYMIIAYVLLSWLPGLRDSFIGELLGKLVEPYLAPFRRFIPAIGGVIDISPIVALFALRFVARGLVAIVEMFV' A
#
# COMPACT_ATOMS: atom_id res chain seq x y z
N MET A 1 -16.82 -3.80 4.24
CA MET A 1 -15.36 -3.71 4.00
C MET A 1 -15.05 -4.66 2.86
N ASP A 2 -14.62 -4.14 1.71
CA ASP A 2 -14.17 -4.95 0.58
C ASP A 2 -12.65 -5.26 0.69
N LEU A 3 -12.15 -6.14 -0.18
CA LEU A 3 -10.75 -6.53 -0.16
C LEU A 3 -9.80 -5.34 -0.39
N ALA A 4 -10.18 -4.42 -1.28
CA ALA A 4 -9.40 -3.23 -1.58
C ALA A 4 -9.25 -2.33 -0.34
N SER A 5 -10.33 -2.13 0.43
CA SER A 5 -10.29 -1.35 1.67
C SER A 5 -9.43 -2.02 2.74
N ILE A 6 -9.53 -3.35 2.89
CA ILE A 6 -8.69 -4.11 3.83
C ILE A 6 -7.21 -3.92 3.48
N TYR A 7 -6.85 -4.12 2.21
CA TYR A 7 -5.47 -3.99 1.77
C TYR A 7 -4.95 -2.55 1.87
N GLN A 8 -5.80 -1.56 1.61
CA GLN A 8 -5.49 -0.15 1.84
C GLN A 8 -5.15 0.12 3.31
N TYR A 9 -5.93 -0.39 4.26
CA TYR A 9 -5.62 -0.24 5.69
C TYR A 9 -4.35 -0.97 6.07
N MET A 10 -4.05 -2.12 5.47
CA MET A 10 -2.78 -2.82 5.69
C MET A 10 -1.58 -1.98 5.23
N ILE A 11 -1.66 -1.33 4.06
CA ILE A 11 -0.61 -0.42 3.57
C ILE A 11 -0.44 0.75 4.53
N ILE A 12 -1.54 1.38 4.95
CA ILE A 12 -1.49 2.52 5.90
C ILE A 12 -0.85 2.07 7.22
N ALA A 13 -1.28 0.94 7.78
CA ALA A 13 -0.71 0.39 9.00
C ALA A 13 0.79 0.11 8.85
N TYR A 14 1.20 -0.55 7.75
CA TYR A 14 2.60 -0.82 7.47
C TYR A 14 3.46 0.45 7.42
N VAL A 15 2.99 1.48 6.71
CA VAL A 15 3.70 2.77 6.62
C VAL A 15 3.82 3.43 7.99
N LEU A 16 2.75 3.46 8.79
CA LEU A 16 2.80 4.02 10.14
C LEU A 16 3.75 3.23 11.05
N LEU A 17 3.74 1.90 10.97
CA LEU A 17 4.66 1.04 11.72
C LEU A 17 6.11 1.24 11.29
N SER A 18 6.37 1.55 10.02
CA SER A 18 7.73 1.80 9.53
C SER A 18 8.41 3.01 10.21
N TRP A 19 7.63 3.93 10.80
CA TRP A 19 8.14 5.08 11.56
C TRP A 19 8.48 4.75 13.01
N LEU A 20 8.10 3.55 13.48
CA LEU A 20 8.30 3.07 14.84
C LEU A 20 9.19 1.81 14.80
N PRO A 21 10.53 1.93 14.87
CA PRO A 21 11.47 0.84 14.61
C PRO A 21 11.15 -0.45 15.39
N GLY A 22 10.86 -0.33 16.69
CA GLY A 22 10.54 -1.50 17.53
C GLY A 22 9.24 -2.23 17.16
N LEU A 23 8.30 -1.57 16.48
CA LEU A 23 7.07 -2.22 16.01
C LEU A 23 7.23 -2.79 14.59
N ARG A 24 8.07 -2.16 13.76
CA ARG A 24 8.41 -2.67 12.43
C ARG A 24 9.03 -4.06 12.51
N ASP A 25 9.89 -4.29 13.49
CA ASP A 25 10.59 -5.56 13.71
C ASP A 25 9.74 -6.58 14.51
N SER A 26 8.50 -6.23 14.85
CA SER A 26 7.58 -7.18 15.49
C SER A 26 7.03 -8.18 14.48
N PHE A 27 6.50 -9.31 14.97
CA PHE A 27 5.81 -10.32 14.14
C PHE A 27 4.73 -9.69 13.24
N ILE A 28 3.97 -8.72 13.76
CA ILE A 28 2.90 -8.04 13.01
C ILE A 28 3.50 -7.13 11.92
N GLY A 29 4.57 -6.41 12.24
CA GLY A 29 5.28 -5.55 11.29
C GLY A 29 5.88 -6.35 10.13
N GLU A 30 6.53 -7.47 10.42
CA GLU A 30 7.06 -8.39 9.41
C GLU A 30 5.96 -9.01 8.56
N LEU A 31 4.86 -9.45 9.17
CA LEU A 31 3.73 -10.04 8.46
C LEU A 31 3.10 -9.03 7.50
N LEU A 32 2.85 -7.80 7.97
CA LEU A 32 2.35 -6.72 7.12
C LEU A 32 3.33 -6.44 5.98
N GLY A 33 4.63 -6.35 6.27
CA GLY A 33 5.67 -6.16 5.26
C GLY A 33 5.62 -7.23 4.18
N LYS A 34 5.57 -8.51 4.54
CA LYS A 34 5.45 -9.62 3.57
C LYS A 34 4.22 -9.50 2.66
N LEU A 35 3.13 -8.96 3.18
CA LEU A 35 1.87 -8.81 2.44
C LEU A 35 1.87 -7.58 1.54
N VAL A 36 2.40 -6.44 1.98
CA VAL A 36 2.30 -5.17 1.24
C VAL A 36 3.54 -4.81 0.41
N GLU A 37 4.73 -5.27 0.79
CA GLU A 37 5.98 -4.93 0.10
C GLU A 37 6.02 -5.34 -1.38
N PRO A 38 5.53 -6.53 -1.80
CA PRO A 38 5.50 -6.88 -3.21
C PRO A 38 4.73 -5.88 -4.08
N TYR A 39 3.69 -5.25 -3.50
CA TYR A 39 2.92 -4.21 -4.17
C TYR A 39 3.60 -2.83 -4.10
N LEU A 40 4.21 -2.46 -2.98
CA LEU A 40 4.86 -1.16 -2.80
C LEU A 40 6.21 -1.04 -3.52
N ALA A 41 6.95 -2.15 -3.66
CA ALA A 41 8.30 -2.16 -4.23
C ALA A 41 8.40 -1.57 -5.65
N PRO A 42 7.47 -1.87 -6.60
CA PRO A 42 7.43 -1.20 -7.89
C PRO A 42 7.30 0.32 -7.77
N PHE A 43 6.44 0.83 -6.89
CA PHE A 43 6.24 2.28 -6.73
C PHE A 43 7.50 2.96 -6.20
N ARG A 44 8.20 2.36 -5.23
CA ARG A 44 9.50 2.88 -4.74
C ARG A 44 10.59 2.89 -5.81
N ARG A 45 10.54 1.94 -6.74
CA ARG A 45 11.49 1.90 -7.87
C ARG A 45 11.30 3.07 -8.82
N PHE A 46 10.07 3.52 -9.03
CA PHE A 46 9.75 4.63 -9.93
C PHE A 46 9.71 5.99 -9.23
N ILE A 47 9.43 6.01 -7.93
CA ILE A 47 9.23 7.23 -7.13
C ILE A 47 10.27 7.20 -6.01
N PRO A 48 11.45 7.81 -6.22
CA PRO A 48 12.48 7.88 -5.20
C PRO A 48 12.01 8.72 -4.01
N ALA A 49 12.56 8.41 -2.82
CA ALA A 49 12.25 9.16 -1.60
C ALA A 49 12.73 10.62 -1.72
N ILE A 50 11.87 11.56 -1.30
CA ILE A 50 12.21 12.98 -1.31
C ILE A 50 13.27 13.23 -0.24
N GLY A 51 14.40 13.81 -0.65
CA GLY A 51 15.56 14.05 0.22
C GLY A 51 16.17 12.78 0.81
N GLY A 52 15.88 11.60 0.25
CA GLY A 52 16.37 10.30 0.74
C GLY A 52 15.66 9.77 2.00
N VAL A 53 14.69 10.49 2.55
CA VAL A 53 14.05 10.14 3.84
C VAL A 53 12.54 9.99 3.71
N ILE A 54 11.88 10.84 2.92
CA ILE A 54 10.41 10.85 2.84
C ILE A 54 9.95 9.98 1.68
N ASP A 55 9.49 8.78 1.99
CA ASP A 55 8.90 7.85 1.01
C ASP A 55 7.44 8.24 0.71
N ILE A 56 7.24 8.94 -0.41
CA ILE A 56 5.91 9.30 -0.92
C ILE A 56 5.26 8.18 -1.76
N SER A 57 5.99 7.11 -2.08
CA SER A 57 5.48 6.03 -2.92
C SER A 57 4.22 5.34 -2.38
N PRO A 58 3.99 5.18 -1.06
CA PRO A 58 2.77 4.54 -0.57
C PRO A 58 1.52 5.37 -0.87
N ILE A 59 1.63 6.69 -0.90
CA ILE A 59 0.51 7.58 -1.26
C ILE A 59 0.09 7.31 -2.70
N VAL A 60 1.04 7.26 -3.63
CA VAL A 60 0.75 6.97 -5.04
C VAL A 60 0.23 5.54 -5.21
N ALA A 61 0.80 4.58 -4.49
CA ALA A 61 0.34 3.20 -4.48
C ALA A 61 -1.12 3.07 -3.98
N LEU A 62 -1.52 3.85 -2.98
CA LEU A 62 -2.90 3.89 -2.48
C LEU A 62 -3.85 4.50 -3.51
N PHE A 63 -3.44 5.56 -4.21
CA PHE A 63 -4.24 6.12 -5.31
C PHE A 63 -4.43 5.11 -6.44
N ALA A 64 -3.34 4.46 -6.87
CA ALA A 64 -3.40 3.43 -7.90
C ALA A 64 -4.32 2.26 -7.49
N LEU A 65 -4.22 1.79 -6.25
CA LEU A 65 -5.05 0.72 -5.71
C LEU A 65 -6.54 1.07 -5.81
N ARG A 66 -6.91 2.27 -5.34
CA ARG A 66 -8.30 2.75 -5.38
C ARG A 66 -8.80 2.93 -6.81
N PHE A 67 -7.96 3.48 -7.68
CA PHE A 67 -8.32 3.72 -9.07
C PHE A 67 -8.59 2.40 -9.81
N VAL A 68 -7.69 1.42 -9.66
CA VAL A 68 -7.85 0.08 -10.24
C VAL A 68 -9.08 -0.63 -9.66
N ALA A 69 -9.25 -0.64 -8.34
CA ALA A 69 -10.39 -1.30 -7.71
C ALA A 69 -11.74 -0.73 -8.19
N ARG A 70 -11.88 0.60 -8.20
CA ARG A 70 -13.11 1.26 -8.70
C ARG A 70 -13.31 1.06 -10.19
N GLY A 71 -12.24 1.13 -10.99
CA GLY A 71 -12.30 0.88 -12.42
C GLY A 71 -12.75 -0.53 -12.75
N LEU A 72 -12.25 -1.53 -12.02
CA LEU A 72 -12.68 -2.92 -12.17
C LEU A 72 -14.17 -3.10 -11.86
N VAL A 73 -14.65 -2.52 -10.75
CA VAL A 73 -16.08 -2.56 -10.41
C VAL A 73 -16.93 -1.92 -11.52
N ALA A 74 -16.56 -0.72 -11.96
CA ALA A 74 -17.30 -0.01 -13.01
C ALA A 74 -17.33 -0.77 -14.35
N ILE A 75 -16.23 -1.45 -14.71
CA ILE A 75 -16.18 -2.30 -15.90
C ILE A 75 -17.10 -3.51 -15.74
N VAL A 76 -17.07 -4.19 -14.60
CA VAL A 76 -17.94 -5.35 -14.35
C VAL A 76 -19.41 -4.96 -14.39
N GLU A 77 -19.77 -3.83 -13.78
CA GLU A 77 -21.13 -3.28 -13.79
C GLU A 77 -21.61 -2.87 -15.19
N MET A 78 -20.72 -2.68 -16.16
CA MET A 78 -21.10 -2.43 -17.55
C MET A 78 -21.72 -3.66 -18.24
N PHE A 79 -21.38 -4.87 -17.76
CA PHE A 79 -21.76 -6.13 -18.39
C PHE A 79 -22.86 -6.90 -17.64
N VAL A 80 -23.28 -6.43 -16.47
CA VAL A 80 -24.34 -7.02 -15.63
C VAL A 80 -25.56 -6.13 -15.66
#